data_AF-H5XN74-F1
#
_entry.id   AF-H5XN74-F1
#
_cell.length_a   1.000
_cell.length_b   1.000
_cell.length_c   1.000
_cell.angle_alpha   90.00
_cell.angle_beta   90.00
_cell.angle_gamma   90.00
#
_symmetry.space_group_name_H-M   'P 1'
#
loop_
_entity.id
_entity.type
_entity.pdbx_description
1 polymer ?
#
loop_
_entity_poly.entity_id
_entity_poly.type
_entity_poly.pdbx_seq_one_letter_code
_entity_poly.pdbx_strand_id
1 'polypeptide(L)'
;MSGPETYAVLTRQQWQLLNDTIADLCGAAGGSREDLHDLAVGVLETCRPAHWSTQVADGPARPLWCRAYEIIGALAHLADAAPHDARQIRRLSVDVKGLAEHMRDFPDRGSDTGDV
;
A
#
# COMPACT_ATOMS: atom_id res chain seq x y z
N MET A 1 -28.44 14.34 9.19
CA MET A 1 -28.26 13.54 7.97
C MET A 1 -26.77 13.47 7.71
N SER A 2 -26.11 12.39 8.12
CA SER A 2 -24.71 12.15 7.80
C SER A 2 -24.58 12.03 6.29
N GLY A 3 -23.71 12.82 5.67
CA GLY A 3 -23.43 12.72 4.22
C GLY A 3 -22.96 11.32 3.85
N PRO A 4 -23.01 10.92 2.56
CA PRO A 4 -22.52 9.62 2.13
C PRO A 4 -21.08 9.42 2.62
N GLU A 5 -20.83 8.30 3.30
CA GLU A 5 -19.48 7.93 3.74
C GLU A 5 -18.52 7.99 2.55
N THR A 6 -17.44 8.74 2.72
CA THR A 6 -16.45 8.92 1.65
C THR A 6 -15.61 7.65 1.57
N TYR A 7 -16.04 6.70 0.73
CA TYR A 7 -15.23 5.54 0.39
C TYR A 7 -13.96 6.00 -0.35
N ALA A 8 -12.82 5.35 -0.08
CA ALA A 8 -11.57 5.66 -0.76
C ALA A 8 -11.71 5.41 -2.27
N VAL A 9 -11.51 6.45 -3.09
CA VAL A 9 -11.49 6.32 -4.55
C VAL A 9 -10.12 5.79 -4.96
N LEU A 10 -10.06 4.54 -5.41
CA LEU A 10 -8.81 3.91 -5.83
C LEU A 10 -8.33 4.43 -7.18
N THR A 11 -7.01 4.50 -7.35
CA THR A 11 -6.40 4.58 -8.67
C THR A 11 -6.39 3.20 -9.33
N ARG A 12 -6.26 3.19 -10.67
CA ARG A 12 -6.14 1.94 -11.43
C ARG A 12 -4.93 1.10 -11.01
N GLN A 13 -3.84 1.75 -10.62
CA GLN A 13 -2.64 1.07 -10.14
C GLN A 13 -2.86 0.44 -8.75
N GLN A 14 -3.55 1.13 -7.84
CA GLN A 14 -3.90 0.58 -6.53
C GLN A 14 -4.83 -0.64 -6.67
N TRP A 15 -5.74 -0.61 -7.64
CA TRP A 15 -6.57 -1.75 -7.99
C TRP A 15 -5.76 -2.96 -8.43
N GLN A 16 -4.81 -2.74 -9.34
CA GLN A 16 -3.92 -3.79 -9.83
C GLN A 16 -3.09 -4.39 -8.71
N LEU A 17 -2.51 -3.55 -7.85
CA LEU A 17 -1.74 -4.01 -6.68
C LEU A 17 -2.57 -4.87 -5.71
N LEU A 18 -3.86 -4.53 -5.51
CA LEU A 18 -4.75 -5.34 -4.69
C LEU A 18 -5.00 -6.73 -5.31
N ASN A 19 -5.25 -6.78 -6.63
CA ASN A 19 -5.39 -8.03 -7.36
C ASN A 19 -4.09 -8.87 -7.30
N ASP A 20 -2.94 -8.25 -7.54
CA ASP A 20 -1.64 -8.92 -7.53
C ASP A 20 -1.33 -9.47 -6.12
N THR A 21 -1.62 -8.72 -5.06
CA THR A 21 -1.41 -9.17 -3.66
C THR A 21 -2.24 -10.41 -3.32
N ILE A 22 -3.46 -10.51 -3.84
CA ILE A 22 -4.33 -11.68 -3.64
C ILE A 22 -3.79 -12.90 -4.40
N ALA A 23 -3.29 -12.69 -5.62
CA ALA A 23 -2.62 -13.72 -6.40
C ALA A 23 -1.35 -14.23 -5.70
N ASP A 24 -0.53 -13.33 -5.16
CA ASP A 24 0.68 -13.66 -4.40
C ASP A 24 0.35 -14.46 -3.13
N LEU A 25 -0.70 -14.08 -2.40
CA LEU A 25 -1.16 -14.82 -1.22
C LEU A 25 -1.58 -16.26 -1.58
N CYS A 26 -2.25 -16.44 -2.73
CA CYS A 26 -2.61 -17.76 -3.24
C CYS A 26 -1.36 -18.58 -3.64
N GLY A 27 -0.42 -17.95 -4.35
CA GLY A 27 0.86 -18.54 -4.73
C GLY A 27 1.69 -18.98 -3.53
N ALA A 28 1.77 -18.15 -2.48
CA ALA A 28 2.47 -18.47 -1.23
C ALA A 28 1.82 -19.65 -0.47
N ALA A 29 0.52 -19.88 -0.65
CA ALA A 29 -0.18 -21.03 -0.12
C ALA A 29 -0.01 -22.29 -0.99
N GLY A 30 0.85 -22.26 -2.02
CA GLY A 30 1.04 -23.36 -2.96
C GLY A 30 -0.23 -23.72 -3.74
N GLY A 31 -1.12 -22.75 -3.97
CA GLY A 31 -2.40 -22.96 -4.64
C GLY A 31 -3.48 -23.61 -3.77
N SER A 32 -3.22 -23.93 -2.50
CA SER A 32 -4.21 -24.57 -1.61
C SER A 32 -5.43 -23.70 -1.25
N ARG A 33 -5.46 -22.45 -1.72
CA ARG A 33 -6.50 -21.43 -1.46
C ARG A 33 -7.01 -20.79 -2.75
N GLU A 34 -6.93 -21.51 -3.86
CA GLU A 34 -7.39 -21.03 -5.18
C GLU A 34 -8.89 -20.65 -5.16
N ASP A 35 -9.70 -21.40 -4.41
CA ASP A 35 -11.12 -21.09 -4.16
C ASP A 35 -11.32 -19.73 -3.46
N LEU A 36 -10.49 -19.42 -2.46
CA LEU A 36 -10.51 -18.13 -1.76
C LEU A 36 -9.97 -17.00 -2.62
N HIS A 37 -8.97 -17.28 -3.47
CA HIS A 37 -8.48 -16.33 -4.47
C HIS A 37 -9.59 -15.94 -5.44
N ASP A 38 -10.27 -16.92 -6.02
CA ASP A 38 -11.34 -16.68 -7.00
C ASP A 38 -12.52 -15.93 -6.37
N LEU A 39 -12.86 -16.28 -5.12
CA LEU A 39 -13.87 -15.55 -4.36
C LEU A 39 -13.45 -14.10 -4.10
N ALA A 40 -12.21 -13.87 -3.68
CA ALA A 40 -11.69 -12.52 -3.40
C ALA A 40 -11.64 -11.65 -4.66
N VAL A 41 -11.21 -12.22 -5.79
CA VAL A 41 -11.26 -11.57 -7.11
C VAL A 41 -12.71 -11.25 -7.49
N GLY A 42 -13.64 -12.20 -7.33
CA GLY A 42 -15.06 -11.97 -7.59
C GLY A 42 -15.64 -10.82 -6.77
N VAL A 43 -15.36 -10.77 -5.47
CA VAL A 43 -15.78 -9.67 -4.58
C VAL A 43 -15.16 -8.35 -5.01
N LEU A 44 -13.86 -8.32 -5.29
CA LEU A 44 -13.21 -7.13 -5.83
C LEU A 44 -13.90 -6.67 -7.10
N GLU A 45 -14.12 -7.53 -8.08
CA GLU A 45 -14.81 -7.16 -9.31
C GLU A 45 -16.19 -6.50 -9.09
N THR A 46 -16.95 -6.93 -8.08
CA THR A 46 -18.21 -6.26 -7.72
C THR A 46 -18.04 -4.87 -7.11
N CYS A 47 -16.89 -4.60 -6.49
CA CYS A 47 -16.52 -3.33 -5.90
C CYS A 47 -15.70 -2.44 -6.84
N ARG A 48 -15.53 -2.85 -8.11
CA ARG A 48 -14.72 -2.11 -9.08
C ARG A 48 -15.25 -0.67 -9.24
N PRO A 49 -14.40 0.35 -9.03
CA PRO A 49 -14.80 1.73 -9.28
C PRO A 49 -15.22 1.95 -10.74
N ALA A 50 -16.38 2.57 -10.93
CA ALA A 50 -16.82 3.01 -12.27
C ALA A 50 -15.92 4.12 -12.83
N HIS A 51 -15.29 4.88 -11.94
CA HIS A 51 -14.34 5.94 -12.26
C HIS A 51 -13.07 5.77 -11.43
N TRP A 52 -11.93 5.90 -12.09
CA TRP A 52 -10.62 5.80 -11.45
C TRP A 52 -10.15 7.18 -11.03
N SER A 53 -9.61 7.29 -9.82
CA SER A 53 -8.83 8.48 -9.49
C SER A 53 -7.52 8.45 -10.29
N THR A 54 -7.17 9.56 -10.94
CA THR A 54 -5.81 9.79 -11.45
C THR A 54 -4.89 10.34 -10.35
N GLN A 55 -5.46 10.79 -9.24
CA GLN A 55 -4.72 11.27 -8.09
C GLN A 55 -4.46 10.11 -7.14
N VAL A 56 -3.23 9.60 -7.15
CA VAL A 56 -2.65 9.08 -5.90
C VAL A 56 -2.52 10.31 -5.03
N ALA A 57 -3.40 10.47 -4.03
CA ALA A 57 -3.55 11.69 -3.21
C ALA A 57 -2.26 12.52 -3.24
N ASP A 58 -2.25 13.57 -4.08
CA ASP A 58 -1.12 14.51 -4.25
C ASP A 58 -1.04 15.45 -3.04
N GLY A 59 -1.26 14.88 -1.86
CA GLY A 59 -1.10 15.56 -0.60
C GLY A 59 0.38 15.62 -0.24
N PRO A 60 0.73 16.43 0.77
CA PRO A 60 2.10 16.58 1.24
C PRO A 60 2.73 15.24 1.67
N ALA A 61 1.94 14.20 1.93
CA ALA A 61 2.40 12.87 2.35
C ALA A 61 2.80 11.95 1.18
N ARG A 62 2.61 12.35 -0.08
CA ARG A 62 2.99 11.53 -1.26
C ARG A 62 4.45 11.04 -1.22
N PRO A 63 5.45 11.88 -0.88
CA PRO A 63 6.83 11.42 -0.78
C PRO A 63 7.03 10.32 0.27
N LEU A 64 6.27 10.34 1.37
CA LEU A 64 6.30 9.29 2.40
C LEU A 64 5.73 7.98 1.86
N TRP A 65 4.59 8.03 1.17
CA TRP A 65 3.98 6.85 0.57
C TRP A 65 4.88 6.21 -0.50
N CYS A 66 5.44 7.01 -1.41
CA CYS A 66 6.40 6.51 -2.40
C CYS A 66 7.57 5.81 -1.71
N ARG A 67 8.13 6.44 -0.66
CA ARG A 67 9.26 5.86 0.07
C ARG A 67 8.90 4.59 0.83
N ALA A 68 7.69 4.52 1.40
CA ALA A 68 7.18 3.31 2.06
C ALA A 68 7.05 2.15 1.07
N TYR A 69 6.46 2.38 -0.11
CA TYR A 69 6.32 1.34 -1.13
C TYR A 69 7.66 0.86 -1.69
N GLU A 70 8.63 1.76 -1.90
CA GLU A 70 10.00 1.38 -2.29
C GLU A 70 10.65 0.44 -1.26
N ILE A 71 10.52 0.76 0.02
CA ILE A 71 11.08 -0.05 1.11
C ILE A 71 10.39 -1.41 1.20
N ILE A 72 9.05 -1.45 1.08
CA ILE A 72 8.28 -2.70 1.07
C ILE A 72 8.70 -3.58 -0.10
N GLY A 73 8.81 -3.02 -1.31
CA GLY A 73 9.26 -3.77 -2.49
C GLY A 73 10.68 -4.30 -2.34
N ALA A 74 11.58 -3.52 -1.76
CA ALA A 74 12.95 -3.96 -1.51
C ALA A 74 13.05 -5.05 -0.42
N LEU A 75 12.19 -5.01 0.61
CA LEU A 75 12.07 -6.06 1.62
C LEU A 75 11.52 -7.37 1.04
N ALA A 76 10.49 -7.29 0.20
CA ALA A 76 9.96 -8.45 -0.52
C ALA A 76 11.04 -9.09 -1.40
N HIS A 77 11.73 -8.28 -2.21
CA HIS A 77 12.82 -8.77 -3.04
C HIS A 77 13.97 -9.38 -2.23
N LEU A 78 14.33 -8.81 -1.08
CA LEU A 78 15.34 -9.37 -0.19
C LEU A 78 14.90 -10.74 0.35
N ALA A 79 13.64 -10.89 0.77
CA ALA A 79 13.12 -12.15 1.27
C ALA A 79 13.17 -13.27 0.22
N ASP A 80 12.88 -12.93 -1.04
CA ASP A 80 12.84 -13.89 -2.14
C ASP A 80 14.23 -14.22 -2.72
N ALA A 81 15.07 -13.20 -2.94
CA ALA A 81 16.30 -13.34 -3.71
C ALA A 81 17.56 -13.50 -2.85
N ALA A 82 17.58 -12.95 -1.63
CA ALA A 82 18.80 -12.90 -0.81
C ALA A 82 18.51 -12.83 0.71
N PRO A 83 17.73 -13.77 1.29
CA PRO A 83 17.24 -13.67 2.68
C PRO A 83 18.36 -13.66 3.75
N HIS A 84 19.59 -13.99 3.37
CA HIS A 84 20.75 -14.01 4.26
C HIS A 84 21.80 -12.94 3.94
N ASP A 85 21.53 -12.01 3.00
CA ASP A 85 22.43 -10.90 2.74
C ASP A 85 22.38 -9.88 3.88
N ALA A 86 23.26 -10.10 4.87
CA ALA A 86 23.39 -9.25 6.04
C ALA A 86 23.74 -7.78 5.69
N ARG A 87 24.36 -7.51 4.54
CA ARG A 87 24.65 -6.13 4.12
C ARG A 87 23.37 -5.45 3.64
N GLN A 88 22.57 -6.15 2.82
CA GLN A 88 21.31 -5.63 2.33
C GLN A 88 20.26 -5.48 3.45
N ILE A 89 20.20 -6.43 4.39
CA ILE A 89 19.38 -6.33 5.62
C ILE A 89 19.73 -5.06 6.40
N ARG A 90 21.03 -4.81 6.66
CA ARG A 90 21.46 -3.62 7.40
C ARG A 90 21.10 -2.33 6.68
N ARG A 91 21.30 -2.29 5.36
CA ARG A 91 20.94 -1.13 4.53
C ARG A 91 19.44 -0.83 4.60
N LEU A 92 18.60 -1.83 4.38
CA LEU A 92 17.14 -1.65 4.45
C LEU A 92 16.67 -1.26 5.86
N SER A 93 17.32 -1.77 6.90
CA SER A 93 17.03 -1.35 8.29
C SER A 93 17.30 0.15 8.51
N VAL A 94 18.36 0.70 7.91
CA VAL A 94 18.64 2.15 7.94
C VAL A 94 17.57 2.93 7.15
N ASP A 95 17.17 2.44 5.98
CA ASP A 95 16.13 3.07 5.17
C ASP A 95 14.77 3.10 5.90
N VAL A 96 14.38 2.00 6.55
CA VAL A 96 13.16 1.90 7.39
C VAL A 96 13.23 2.89 8.55
N LYS A 97 14.37 2.96 9.24
CA LYS A 97 14.56 3.90 10.34
C LYS A 97 14.42 5.35 9.87
N GLY A 98 15.06 5.71 8.75
CA GLY A 98 14.96 7.05 8.17
C GLY A 98 13.54 7.41 7.77
N LEU A 99 12.78 6.46 7.21
CA LEU A 99 11.35 6.67 6.93
C LEU A 99 10.56 6.89 8.23
N ALA A 100 10.78 6.09 9.28
CA ALA A 100 10.08 6.23 10.55
C ALA A 100 10.37 7.58 11.25
N GLU A 101 11.61 8.07 11.16
CA GLU A 101 11.99 9.40 11.64
C GLU A 101 11.27 10.49 10.83
N HIS A 102 11.26 10.38 9.50
CA HIS A 102 10.57 11.35 8.64
C HIS A 102 9.05 11.36 8.86
N MET A 103 8.43 10.19 9.11
CA MET A 103 7.01 10.10 9.45
C MET A 103 6.69 10.73 10.81
N ARG A 104 7.61 10.69 11.78
CA ARG A 104 7.43 11.31 13.10
C ARG A 104 7.42 12.84 13.01
N ASP A 105 8.26 13.39 12.16
CA ASP A 105 8.40 14.84 11.97
C ASP A 105 7.40 15.38 10.94
N PHE A 106 6.60 14.51 10.33
CA PHE A 106 5.62 14.90 9.33
C PHE A 106 4.44 15.64 9.98
N PRO A 107 4.16 16.88 9.59
CA PRO A 107 3.18 17.71 10.28
C PRO A 107 1.75 17.16 10.12
N ASP A 108 1.08 16.96 11.26
CA ASP A 108 -0.34 16.64 11.32
C ASP A 108 -1.17 17.91 11.02
N ARG A 109 -1.58 18.10 9.76
CA ARG A 109 -2.48 19.21 9.39
C ARG A 109 -3.94 18.89 9.71
N GLY A 110 -4.19 18.36 10.91
CA GLY A 110 -5.51 17.98 11.42
C GLY A 110 -6.20 19.02 12.31
N SER A 111 -5.67 20.23 12.48
CA SER A 111 -6.25 21.25 13.38
C SER A 111 -6.27 22.67 12.81
N ASP A 112 -6.64 22.83 11.54
CA ASP A 112 -7.02 24.13 10.99
C ASP A 112 -8.53 24.16 10.71
N THR A 113 -9.33 23.88 11.75
CA THR A 113 -10.70 24.38 11.82
C THR A 113 -10.62 25.84 12.23
N GLY A 114 -10.42 26.72 11.25
CA GLY A 114 -10.60 28.14 11.42
C GLY A 114 -12.07 28.45 11.69
N ASP A 115 -12.36 28.85 12.93
CA ASP A 115 -13.51 29.70 13.26
C ASP A 115 -13.48 30.94 12.35
N VAL A 116 -14.50 31.11 11.50
CA VAL A 116 -15.20 32.39 11.23
C VAL A 116 -16.65 32.09 10.87
#